data_AF-A0A1F4QBF0-F1
#
_entry.id   AF-A0A1F4QBF0-F1
#
_cell.length_a   1.000
_cell.length_b   1.000
_cell.length_c   1.000
_cell.angle_alpha   90.00
_cell.angle_beta   90.00
_cell.angle_gamma   90.00
#
_symmetry.space_group_name_H-M   'P 1'
#
loop_
_entity.id
_entity.type
_entity.pdbx_description
1 polymer ?
#
loop_
_entity_poly.entity_id
_entity_poly.type
_entity_poly.pdbx_seq_one_letter_code
_entity_poly.pdbx_strand_id
1 'polypeptide(L)'
;MEPDPRPEIVPDTVEAAPAFSVPLSGTVTILFSDIRGFTEYTEQYGDEGAYRILREHNTTVRKQIEAFGGNVVKTQGDSFMVSFTTARGAILCAIAIQRAIGEGSATETGARIAVGIGINTGEPIEEGGDYFGSMVNLAARICAAAGPGEILVSEPTRQVAGRMEGVEYVDRGLRDLKGFQEPQRLSEVRWLRPERQTPASDGADVDGARTETQADMGVVHDAIAVLSRVLSVTHLDDPAFRPLLECQAKATDLRLALSRAIDEDHALSMQRVEDAVRPYADLLALVTERESLEDRRWAELETTVAGAFGRQLVSAAARGGSRSPARPGGRARRRSPARRPRRPGRRSPS
;
A
#
# COMPACT_ATOMS: atom_id res chain seq x y z
N MET A 1 2.65 -5.66 82.40
CA MET A 1 2.55 -6.53 81.22
C MET A 1 1.48 -5.89 80.36
N GLU A 2 1.92 -4.93 79.53
CA GLU A 2 1.10 -4.04 78.73
C GLU A 2 1.32 -4.45 77.26
N PRO A 3 0.27 -4.59 76.44
CA PRO A 3 0.44 -5.09 75.08
C PRO A 3 0.99 -3.98 74.17
N ASP A 4 2.03 -4.34 73.43
CA ASP A 4 2.72 -3.55 72.41
C ASP A 4 1.73 -3.12 71.28
N PRO A 5 1.64 -1.82 70.92
CA PRO A 5 0.77 -1.39 69.84
C PRO A 5 1.40 -1.73 68.49
N ARG A 6 0.70 -2.58 67.71
CA ARG A 6 1.10 -2.92 66.33
C ARG A 6 1.08 -1.64 65.46
N PRO A 7 2.04 -1.45 64.55
CA PRO A 7 2.01 -0.33 63.63
C PRO A 7 0.85 -0.50 62.64
N GLU A 8 0.02 0.53 62.56
CA GLU A 8 -1.08 0.67 61.61
C GLU A 8 -0.50 0.92 60.21
N ILE A 9 -0.68 -0.03 59.29
CA ILE A 9 -0.25 0.10 57.89
C ILE A 9 -1.23 1.06 57.21
N VAL A 10 -0.85 2.33 57.12
CA VAL A 10 -1.46 3.29 56.20
C VAL A 10 -1.22 2.82 54.77
N PRO A 11 -2.26 2.63 53.95
CA PRO A 11 -2.05 2.29 52.55
C PRO A 11 -1.43 3.49 51.85
N ASP A 12 -0.24 3.28 51.29
CA ASP A 12 0.42 4.22 50.40
C ASP A 12 -0.55 4.59 49.28
N THR A 13 -0.90 5.88 49.19
CA THR A 13 -1.59 6.42 48.02
C THR A 13 -0.61 6.31 46.86
N VAL A 14 -0.69 5.21 46.11
CA VAL A 14 -0.04 5.08 44.81
C VAL A 14 -0.64 6.14 43.89
N GLU A 15 0.07 7.26 43.78
CA GLU A 15 -0.14 8.25 42.73
C GLU A 15 -0.01 7.53 41.39
N ALA A 16 -1.15 7.33 40.72
CA ALA A 16 -1.21 6.65 39.45
C ALA A 16 -0.35 7.43 38.45
N ALA A 17 0.79 6.83 38.06
CA ALA A 17 1.57 7.28 36.91
C ALA A 17 0.61 7.48 35.72
N PRO A 18 0.80 8.53 34.89
CA PRO A 18 -0.11 8.80 33.80
C PRO A 18 -0.18 7.54 32.92
N ALA A 19 -1.38 6.97 32.82
CA ALA A 19 -1.65 5.91 31.87
C ALA A 19 -1.37 6.47 30.49
N PHE A 20 -0.21 6.13 29.92
CA PHE A 20 0.02 6.27 28.50
C PHE A 20 -0.99 5.32 27.84
N SER A 21 -2.16 5.85 27.50
CA SER A 21 -3.09 5.19 26.60
C SER A 21 -2.44 5.19 25.23
N VAL A 22 -1.54 4.24 25.02
CA VAL A 22 -1.05 3.93 23.68
C VAL A 22 -2.26 3.42 22.92
N PRO A 23 -2.73 4.11 21.87
CA PRO A 23 -3.81 3.57 21.05
C PRO A 23 -3.31 2.23 20.49
N LEU A 24 -3.95 1.14 20.91
CA LEU A 24 -3.77 -0.15 20.26
C LEU A 24 -4.34 0.02 18.86
N SER A 25 -3.45 0.14 17.86
CA SER A 25 -3.89 0.07 16.48
C SER A 25 -4.37 -1.34 16.19
N GLY A 26 -5.47 -1.44 15.45
CA GLY A 26 -6.01 -2.73 15.04
C GLY A 26 -4.99 -3.56 14.27
N THR A 27 -5.28 -4.84 14.09
CA THR A 27 -4.40 -5.77 13.37
C THR A 27 -3.99 -5.21 12.01
N VAL A 28 -2.69 -5.09 11.78
CA VAL A 28 -2.10 -4.58 10.53
C VAL A 28 -1.10 -5.61 10.00
N THR A 29 -0.90 -5.59 8.69
CA THR A 29 0.16 -6.36 8.04
C THR A 29 1.27 -5.42 7.60
N ILE A 30 2.50 -5.68 8.06
CA ILE A 30 3.69 -4.91 7.72
C ILE A 30 4.52 -5.70 6.71
N LEU A 31 4.84 -5.06 5.59
CA LEU A 31 5.75 -5.56 4.57
C LEU A 31 7.04 -4.72 4.61
N PHE A 32 8.16 -5.41 4.61
CA PHE A 32 9.46 -4.84 4.30
C PHE A 32 9.97 -5.41 2.98
N SER A 33 10.56 -4.57 2.14
CA SER A 33 11.30 -4.99 0.95
C SER A 33 12.67 -4.35 0.94
N ASP A 34 13.68 -5.08 0.48
CA ASP A 34 15.06 -4.59 0.41
C ASP A 34 15.82 -5.20 -0.77
N ILE A 35 16.64 -4.39 -1.46
CA ILE A 35 17.42 -4.84 -2.61
C ILE A 35 18.55 -5.74 -2.13
N ARG A 36 18.78 -6.85 -2.84
CA ARG A 36 19.90 -7.75 -2.57
C ARG A 36 21.08 -7.39 -3.46
N GLY A 37 22.24 -7.27 -2.85
CA GLY A 37 23.49 -6.97 -3.55
C GLY A 37 23.69 -5.50 -3.92
N PHE A 38 22.93 -4.57 -3.34
CA PHE A 38 22.97 -3.15 -3.72
C PHE A 38 24.31 -2.49 -3.38
N THR A 39 24.93 -2.86 -2.27
CA THR A 39 26.25 -2.38 -1.88
C THR A 39 27.32 -2.83 -2.88
N GLU A 40 27.37 -4.12 -3.22
CA GLU A 40 28.30 -4.65 -4.21
C GLU A 40 28.06 -4.02 -5.59
N TYR A 41 26.80 -3.79 -5.97
CA TYR A 41 26.46 -3.08 -7.20
C TYR A 41 27.01 -1.64 -7.21
N THR A 42 26.90 -0.94 -6.08
CA THR A 42 27.41 0.44 -5.95
C THR A 42 28.94 0.47 -6.05
N GLU A 43 29.63 -0.47 -5.44
CA GLU A 43 31.09 -0.60 -5.54
C GLU A 43 31.54 -0.88 -6.98
N GLN A 44 30.81 -1.72 -7.71
CA GLN A 44 31.17 -2.13 -9.06
C GLN A 44 30.87 -1.08 -10.13
N TYR A 45 29.74 -0.36 -10.01
CA TYR A 45 29.22 0.53 -11.05
C TYR A 45 29.20 2.01 -10.66
N GLY A 46 29.63 2.34 -9.44
CA GLY A 46 29.70 3.70 -8.91
C GLY A 46 28.34 4.29 -8.52
N ASP A 47 28.40 5.40 -7.78
CA ASP A 47 27.22 6.05 -7.17
C ASP A 47 26.17 6.48 -8.19
N GLU A 48 26.58 6.98 -9.36
CA GLU A 48 25.63 7.43 -10.40
C GLU A 48 24.83 6.27 -11.01
N GLY A 49 25.49 5.14 -11.24
CA GLY A 49 24.85 3.92 -11.75
C GLY A 49 23.90 3.34 -10.72
N ALA A 50 24.34 3.25 -9.46
CA ALA A 50 23.52 2.80 -8.34
C ALA A 50 22.29 3.69 -8.12
N TYR A 51 22.46 5.02 -8.20
CA TYR A 51 21.35 5.97 -8.03
C TYR A 51 20.28 5.82 -9.11
N ARG A 52 20.67 5.64 -10.38
CA ARG A 52 19.71 5.45 -11.49
C ARG A 52 18.85 4.22 -11.27
N ILE A 53 19.49 3.12 -10.92
CA ILE A 53 18.85 1.85 -10.63
C ILE A 53 17.93 1.96 -9.41
N LEU A 54 18.39 2.60 -8.35
CA LEU A 54 17.59 2.81 -7.15
C LEU A 54 16.30 3.59 -7.48
N ARG A 55 16.39 4.58 -8.36
CA ARG A 55 15.25 5.37 -8.81
C ARG A 55 14.23 4.55 -9.61
N GLU A 56 14.70 3.73 -10.54
CA GLU A 56 13.85 2.84 -11.34
C GLU A 56 13.19 1.77 -10.47
N HIS A 57 13.97 1.15 -9.58
CA HIS A 57 13.50 0.20 -8.60
C HIS A 57 12.41 0.81 -7.71
N ASN A 58 12.69 1.95 -7.08
CA ASN A 58 11.75 2.64 -6.20
C ASN A 58 10.47 3.05 -6.93
N THR A 59 10.56 3.41 -8.21
CA THR A 59 9.38 3.72 -9.04
C THR A 59 8.52 2.48 -9.25
N THR A 60 9.15 1.36 -9.61
CA THR A 60 8.47 0.09 -9.86
C THR A 60 7.79 -0.43 -8.60
N VAL A 61 8.49 -0.45 -7.46
CA VAL A 61 7.96 -0.90 -6.17
C VAL A 61 6.80 -0.03 -5.70
N ARG A 62 6.93 1.31 -5.77
CA ARG A 62 5.83 2.23 -5.41
C ARG A 62 4.59 2.01 -6.25
N LYS A 63 4.74 1.79 -7.56
CA LYS A 63 3.60 1.51 -8.45
C LYS A 63 2.82 0.29 -7.98
N GLN A 64 3.51 -0.78 -7.59
CA GLN A 64 2.84 -1.99 -7.09
C GLN A 64 2.21 -1.75 -5.71
N ILE A 65 2.92 -1.11 -4.78
CA ILE A 65 2.37 -0.77 -3.47
C ILE A 65 1.06 0.02 -3.59
N GLU A 66 1.03 1.03 -4.45
CA GLU A 66 -0.16 1.84 -4.71
C GLU A 66 -1.30 1.00 -5.31
N ALA A 67 -0.99 0.10 -6.27
CA ALA A 67 -1.99 -0.76 -6.92
C ALA A 67 -2.67 -1.74 -5.95
N PHE A 68 -1.94 -2.22 -4.94
CA PHE A 68 -2.46 -3.16 -3.94
C PHE A 68 -2.94 -2.49 -2.64
N GLY A 69 -3.04 -1.15 -2.62
CA GLY A 69 -3.58 -0.40 -1.49
C GLY A 69 -2.69 -0.34 -0.26
N GLY A 70 -1.37 -0.54 -0.44
CA GLY A 70 -0.40 -0.40 0.65
C GLY A 70 -0.10 1.05 0.97
N ASN A 71 0.11 1.35 2.25
CA ASN A 71 0.54 2.65 2.72
C ASN A 71 2.04 2.65 2.98
N VAL A 72 2.81 3.44 2.23
CA VAL A 72 4.25 3.58 2.47
C VAL A 72 4.45 4.38 3.76
N VAL A 73 4.90 3.69 4.81
CA VAL A 73 5.18 4.29 6.12
C VAL A 73 6.46 5.09 6.03
N LYS A 74 7.53 4.45 5.52
CA LYS A 74 8.83 5.08 5.32
C LYS A 74 9.68 4.32 4.32
N THR A 75 10.69 5.03 3.80
CA THR A 75 11.72 4.48 2.92
C THR A 75 13.09 4.83 3.46
N GLN A 76 14.00 3.86 3.50
CA GLN A 76 15.39 4.05 3.91
C GLN A 76 16.30 3.53 2.82
N GLY A 77 16.78 4.44 1.95
CA GLY A 77 17.55 4.08 0.76
C GLY A 77 16.70 3.29 -0.23
N ASP A 78 17.02 2.01 -0.35
CA ASP A 78 16.40 0.95 -1.16
C ASP A 78 15.35 0.13 -0.40
N SER A 79 15.31 0.25 0.93
CA SER A 79 14.32 -0.43 1.75
C SER A 79 12.99 0.32 1.80
N PHE A 80 11.88 -0.43 1.69
CA PHE A 80 10.52 0.08 1.96
C PHE A 80 9.94 -0.56 3.21
N MET A 81 9.23 0.24 4.00
CA MET A 81 8.29 -0.22 5.03
C MET A 81 6.88 0.19 4.62
N VAL A 82 5.99 -0.78 4.52
CA VAL A 82 4.63 -0.61 4.00
C VAL A 82 3.64 -1.26 4.95
N SER A 83 2.54 -0.58 5.25
CA SER A 83 1.42 -1.16 5.99
C SER A 83 0.24 -1.51 5.08
N PHE A 84 -0.43 -2.60 5.39
CA PHE A 84 -1.62 -3.10 4.72
C PHE A 84 -2.69 -3.44 5.74
N THR A 85 -3.94 -3.19 5.40
CA THR A 85 -5.11 -3.60 6.20
C THR A 85 -5.39 -5.10 6.10
N THR A 86 -4.78 -5.81 5.14
CA THR A 86 -5.00 -7.26 4.94
C THR A 86 -3.70 -8.00 4.62
N ALA A 87 -3.57 -9.22 5.14
CA ALA A 87 -2.43 -10.10 4.85
C ALA A 87 -2.37 -10.50 3.37
N ARG A 88 -3.53 -10.82 2.77
CA ARG A 88 -3.64 -11.16 1.34
C ARG A 88 -3.16 -10.02 0.44
N GLY A 89 -3.52 -8.77 0.75
CA GLY A 89 -3.09 -7.60 -0.01
C GLY A 89 -1.57 -7.43 0.00
N ALA A 90 -0.94 -7.60 1.16
CA ALA A 90 0.52 -7.55 1.28
C ALA A 90 1.22 -8.66 0.47
N ILE A 91 0.70 -9.89 0.53
CA ILE A 91 1.25 -11.03 -0.22
C ILE A 91 1.12 -10.81 -1.73
N LEU A 92 -0.05 -10.39 -2.22
CA LEU A 92 -0.25 -10.12 -3.64
C LEU A 92 0.62 -8.96 -4.13
N CYS A 93 0.78 -7.91 -3.32
CA CYS A 93 1.71 -6.83 -3.60
C CYS A 93 3.16 -7.35 -3.73
N ALA A 94 3.60 -8.21 -2.80
CA ALA A 94 4.94 -8.78 -2.83
C ALA A 94 5.18 -9.60 -4.10
N ILE A 95 4.20 -10.42 -4.50
CA ILE A 95 4.25 -11.20 -5.76
C ILE A 95 4.35 -10.25 -6.96
N ALA A 96 3.54 -9.20 -7.00
CA ALA A 96 3.55 -8.23 -8.09
C ALA A 96 4.88 -7.46 -8.18
N ILE A 97 5.48 -7.11 -7.05
CA ILE A 97 6.83 -6.54 -6.99
C ILE A 97 7.85 -7.49 -7.63
N GLN A 98 7.84 -8.76 -7.22
CA GLN A 98 8.78 -9.75 -7.76
C GLN A 98 8.57 -10.00 -9.26
N ARG A 99 7.32 -10.00 -9.74
CA ARG A 99 7.01 -10.11 -11.17
C ARG A 99 7.52 -8.91 -11.96
N ALA A 100 7.20 -7.69 -11.52
CA ALA A 100 7.61 -6.47 -12.21
C ALA A 100 9.14 -6.33 -12.28
N ILE A 101 9.85 -6.70 -11.21
CA ILE A 101 11.32 -6.68 -11.18
C ILE A 101 11.91 -7.81 -12.02
N GLY A 102 11.28 -8.99 -12.04
CA GLY A 102 11.71 -10.12 -12.85
C GLY A 102 11.50 -9.92 -14.35
N GLU A 103 10.41 -9.25 -14.75
CA GLU A 103 10.08 -8.89 -16.13
C GLU A 103 10.94 -7.72 -16.64
N GLY A 104 11.29 -6.77 -15.76
CA GLY A 104 12.19 -5.64 -16.07
C GLY A 104 13.69 -5.95 -15.95
N SER A 105 14.09 -7.17 -15.57
CA SER A 105 15.47 -7.48 -15.12
C SER A 105 16.51 -7.72 -16.24
N ALA A 106 16.42 -6.97 -17.33
CA ALA A 106 17.60 -6.61 -18.10
C ALA A 106 17.71 -5.09 -18.04
N THR A 107 18.42 -4.58 -17.04
CA THR A 107 18.87 -3.18 -17.11
C THR A 107 19.71 -3.00 -18.36
N GLU A 108 19.83 -1.77 -18.87
CA GLU A 108 20.75 -1.46 -19.99
C GLU A 108 22.19 -1.94 -19.73
N THR A 109 22.55 -2.19 -18.47
CA THR A 109 23.86 -2.68 -17.99
C THR A 109 23.95 -4.20 -17.78
N GLY A 110 22.85 -4.95 -17.97
CA GLY A 110 22.80 -6.41 -17.82
C GLY A 110 22.80 -6.94 -16.38
N ALA A 111 22.72 -6.07 -15.38
CA ALA A 111 22.68 -6.46 -13.97
C ALA A 111 21.25 -6.82 -13.53
N ARG A 112 21.10 -8.00 -12.91
CA ARG A 112 19.82 -8.43 -12.33
C ARG A 112 19.73 -8.01 -10.89
N ILE A 113 18.82 -7.09 -10.62
CA ILE A 113 18.52 -6.64 -9.26
C ILE A 113 17.44 -7.54 -8.71
N ALA A 114 17.67 -8.09 -7.53
CA ALA A 114 16.71 -8.91 -6.84
C ALA A 114 16.29 -8.24 -5.53
N VAL A 115 15.10 -8.57 -5.07
CA VAL A 115 14.55 -8.05 -3.81
C VAL A 115 14.23 -9.23 -2.91
N GLY A 116 14.55 -9.08 -1.63
CA GLY A 116 13.99 -9.95 -0.60
C GLY A 116 12.83 -9.23 0.09
N ILE A 117 11.74 -9.93 0.35
CA ILE A 117 10.53 -9.38 0.96
C ILE A 117 10.19 -10.17 2.23
N GLY A 118 9.86 -9.46 3.31
CA GLY A 118 9.38 -10.05 4.55
C GLY A 118 8.07 -9.45 5.00
N ILE A 119 7.14 -10.29 5.46
CA ILE A 119 5.79 -9.87 5.84
C ILE A 119 5.41 -10.46 7.20
N ASN A 120 4.89 -9.60 8.09
CA ASN A 120 4.34 -9.99 9.38
C ASN A 120 2.97 -9.34 9.62
N THR A 121 2.09 -10.03 10.35
CA THR A 121 0.75 -9.55 10.72
C THR A 121 0.63 -9.56 12.23
N GLY A 122 0.14 -8.46 12.82
CA GLY A 122 -0.02 -8.34 14.26
C GLY A 122 -0.53 -6.96 14.66
N GLU A 123 -0.37 -6.62 15.94
CA GLU A 123 -0.86 -5.39 16.54
C GLU A 123 0.32 -4.53 17.04
N PRO A 124 0.95 -3.75 16.15
CA PRO A 124 1.99 -2.80 16.54
C PRO A 124 1.39 -1.54 17.16
N ILE A 125 2.27 -0.74 17.77
CA ILE A 125 1.94 0.60 18.23
C ILE A 125 1.99 1.55 17.04
N GLU A 126 0.95 2.33 16.80
CA GLU A 126 0.95 3.39 15.79
C GLU A 126 1.07 4.76 16.46
N GLU A 127 1.99 5.57 15.95
CA GLU A 127 2.19 6.93 16.41
C GLU A 127 2.53 7.82 15.23
N GLY A 128 1.71 8.85 14.98
CA GLY A 128 1.98 9.83 13.93
C GLY A 128 2.05 9.27 12.51
N GLY A 129 1.41 8.13 12.23
CA GLY A 129 1.49 7.43 10.95
C GLY A 129 2.73 6.54 10.77
N ASP A 130 3.51 6.34 11.85
CA ASP A 130 4.58 5.35 11.92
C ASP A 130 4.18 4.17 12.81
N TYR A 131 4.86 3.03 12.67
CA TYR A 131 4.61 1.84 13.47
C TYR A 131 5.86 1.40 14.24
N PHE A 132 5.65 0.98 15.48
CA PHE A 132 6.70 0.56 16.40
C PHE A 132 6.36 -0.76 17.10
N GLY A 133 7.40 -1.37 17.66
CA GLY A 133 7.28 -2.55 18.50
C GLY A 133 7.80 -3.84 17.86
N SER A 134 7.63 -4.93 18.59
CA SER A 134 8.16 -6.25 18.24
C SER A 134 7.62 -6.75 16.89
N MET A 135 6.38 -6.44 16.53
CA MET A 135 5.75 -6.88 15.27
C MET A 135 6.40 -6.25 14.03
N VAL A 136 6.79 -4.98 14.12
CA VAL A 136 7.53 -4.28 13.06
C VAL A 136 8.94 -4.83 12.95
N ASN A 137 9.60 -5.03 14.10
CA ASN A 137 10.94 -5.62 14.15
C ASN A 137 10.95 -7.04 13.55
N LEU A 138 9.90 -7.82 13.78
CA LEU A 138 9.76 -9.17 13.21
C LEU A 138 9.69 -9.10 11.70
N ALA A 139 8.83 -8.25 11.13
CA ALA A 139 8.73 -8.07 9.68
C ALA A 139 10.08 -7.69 9.04
N ALA A 140 10.83 -6.77 9.68
CA ALA A 140 12.15 -6.37 9.23
C ALA A 140 13.16 -7.54 9.28
N ARG A 141 13.11 -8.39 10.31
CA ARG A 141 13.99 -9.57 10.43
C ARG A 141 13.62 -10.67 9.45
N ILE A 142 12.34 -10.86 9.16
CA ILE A 142 11.87 -11.77 8.12
C ILE A 142 12.40 -11.30 6.76
N CYS A 143 12.32 -10.00 6.47
CA CYS A 143 12.86 -9.43 5.24
C CYS A 143 14.38 -9.62 5.15
N ALA A 144 15.12 -9.39 6.23
CA ALA A 144 16.56 -9.62 6.27
C ALA A 144 16.92 -11.09 5.99
N ALA A 145 16.10 -12.04 6.43
CA ALA A 145 16.28 -13.47 6.17
C ALA A 145 15.89 -13.91 4.74
N ALA A 146 15.08 -13.11 4.03
CA ALA A 146 14.64 -13.43 2.68
C ALA A 146 15.77 -13.26 1.65
N GLY A 147 16.02 -14.29 0.85
CA GLY A 147 17.00 -14.26 -0.22
C GLY A 147 16.58 -13.45 -1.45
N PRO A 148 17.45 -13.39 -2.48
CA PRO A 148 17.14 -12.77 -3.77
C PRO A 148 15.89 -13.36 -4.42
N GLY A 149 14.85 -12.53 -4.61
CA GLY A 149 13.58 -12.95 -5.22
C GLY A 149 12.65 -13.70 -4.27
N GLU A 150 13.03 -13.86 -2.99
CA GLU A 150 12.25 -14.60 -2.01
C GLU A 150 11.23 -13.70 -1.31
N ILE A 151 10.06 -14.26 -1.02
CA ILE A 151 9.04 -13.66 -0.16
C ILE A 151 8.86 -14.58 1.04
N LEU A 152 9.19 -14.09 2.23
CA LEU A 152 8.98 -14.80 3.48
C LEU A 152 7.83 -14.18 4.28
N VAL A 153 6.97 -15.03 4.83
CA VAL A 153 5.86 -14.63 5.69
C VAL A 153 6.00 -15.29 7.06
N SER A 154 5.55 -14.56 8.09
CA SER A 154 5.34 -15.12 9.43
C SER A 154 4.19 -16.15 9.43
N GLU A 155 4.18 -17.02 10.44
CA GLU A 155 3.06 -17.94 10.66
C GLU A 155 1.70 -17.21 10.86
N PRO A 156 1.58 -16.15 11.68
CA PRO A 156 0.34 -15.36 11.77
C PRO A 156 -0.14 -14.81 10.42
N THR A 157 0.77 -14.30 9.60
CA THR A 157 0.44 -13.80 8.26
C THR A 157 -0.13 -14.91 7.38
N ARG A 158 0.50 -16.09 7.37
CA ARG A 158 0.02 -17.26 6.63
C ARG A 158 -1.37 -17.70 7.09
N GLN A 159 -1.59 -17.76 8.39
CA GLN A 159 -2.86 -18.18 8.99
C GLN A 159 -3.99 -17.20 8.65
N VAL A 160 -3.75 -15.90 8.81
CA VAL A 160 -4.75 -14.85 8.51
C VAL A 160 -5.03 -14.75 7.01
N ALA A 161 -4.01 -14.92 6.15
CA ALA A 161 -4.20 -14.90 4.71
C ALA A 161 -5.00 -16.12 4.21
N GLY A 162 -4.84 -17.26 4.89
CA GLY A 162 -5.46 -18.52 4.53
C GLY A 162 -5.01 -19.02 3.15
N ARG A 163 -5.79 -19.94 2.57
CA ARG A 163 -5.54 -20.42 1.21
C ARG A 163 -5.79 -19.29 0.20
N MET A 164 -4.85 -19.16 -0.72
CA MET A 164 -4.89 -18.22 -1.83
C MET A 164 -4.69 -19.00 -3.12
N GLU A 165 -5.47 -18.68 -4.15
CA GLU A 165 -5.33 -19.31 -5.47
C GLU A 165 -4.04 -18.84 -6.16
N GLY A 166 -3.38 -19.75 -6.88
CA GLY A 166 -2.10 -19.47 -7.54
C GLY A 166 -0.92 -19.21 -6.59
N VAL A 167 -1.12 -19.37 -5.27
CA VAL A 167 -0.13 -19.12 -4.22
C VAL A 167 0.07 -20.36 -3.37
N GLU A 168 1.33 -20.78 -3.22
CA GLU A 168 1.75 -21.89 -2.37
C GLU A 168 2.59 -21.35 -1.21
N TYR A 169 2.37 -21.88 -0.01
CA TYR A 169 3.19 -21.62 1.16
C TYR A 169 4.09 -22.82 1.42
N VAL A 170 5.40 -22.65 1.21
CA VAL A 170 6.40 -23.67 1.49
C VAL A 170 6.96 -23.42 2.88
N ASP A 171 6.72 -24.34 3.81
CA ASP A 171 7.25 -24.24 5.18
C ASP A 171 8.78 -24.23 5.15
N ARG A 172 9.39 -23.19 5.72
CA ARG A 172 10.85 -23.04 5.87
C ARG A 172 11.31 -23.40 7.29
N GLY A 173 10.39 -23.91 8.11
CA GLY A 173 10.66 -24.33 9.47
C GLY A 173 10.89 -23.17 10.43
N LEU A 174 11.42 -23.51 11.61
CA LEU A 174 11.81 -22.55 12.65
C LEU A 174 13.16 -21.90 12.29
N ARG A 175 13.24 -20.57 12.42
CA ARG A 175 14.43 -19.77 12.17
C ARG A 175 14.75 -18.89 13.37
N ASP A 176 16.00 -18.89 13.78
CA ASP A 176 16.50 -17.93 14.76
C ASP A 176 16.63 -16.56 14.11
N LEU A 177 15.85 -15.60 14.60
CA LEU A 177 15.86 -14.22 14.12
C LEU A 177 16.49 -13.32 15.18
N LYS A 178 17.47 -12.51 14.77
CA LYS A 178 18.18 -11.58 15.65
C LYS A 178 17.21 -10.69 16.43
N GLY A 179 17.26 -10.79 17.76
CA GLY A 179 16.43 -10.00 18.68
C GLY A 179 15.17 -10.70 19.18
N PHE A 180 14.94 -11.95 18.79
CA PHE A 180 13.85 -12.80 19.28
C PHE A 180 14.44 -13.95 20.11
N GLN A 181 13.82 -14.24 21.26
CA GLN A 181 14.26 -15.33 22.14
C GLN A 181 13.83 -16.70 21.60
N GLU A 182 12.67 -16.75 20.95
CA GLU A 182 12.11 -17.98 20.39
C GLU A 182 12.31 -18.02 18.87
N PRO A 183 12.66 -19.18 18.29
CA PRO A 183 12.70 -19.37 16.85
C PRO A 183 11.33 -19.06 16.22
N GLN A 184 11.35 -18.38 15.08
CA GLN A 184 10.14 -17.99 14.36
C GLN A 184 9.89 -18.92 13.19
N ARG A 185 8.67 -19.46 13.08
CA ARG A 185 8.29 -20.29 11.93
C ARG A 185 8.02 -19.39 10.73
N LEU A 186 8.73 -19.63 9.63
CA LEU A 186 8.59 -18.87 8.40
C LEU A 186 8.07 -19.76 7.27
N SER A 187 7.29 -19.18 6.36
CA SER A 187 6.92 -19.82 5.10
C SER A 187 7.38 -18.97 3.93
N GLU A 188 7.89 -19.63 2.90
CA GLU A 188 8.17 -19.01 1.60
C GLU A 188 6.87 -18.96 0.81
N VAL A 189 6.54 -17.79 0.28
CA VAL A 189 5.42 -17.62 -0.66
C VAL A 189 5.95 -17.89 -2.06
N ARG A 190 5.40 -18.92 -2.71
CA ARG A 190 5.60 -19.21 -4.12
C ARG A 190 4.34 -18.91 -4.90
N TRP A 191 4.53 -18.50 -6.14
CA TRP A 191 3.43 -18.25 -7.07
C TRP A 191 3.74 -18.93 -8.40
N LEU A 192 2.70 -19.39 -9.09
CA LEU A 192 2.88 -19.82 -10.47
C LEU A 192 3.39 -18.63 -11.28
N ARG A 193 4.60 -18.78 -11.83
CA ARG A 193 4.98 -18.07 -13.04
C ARG A 193 4.19 -18.77 -14.15
N PRO A 194 3.38 -18.06 -14.96
CA PRO A 194 2.87 -18.69 -16.17
C PRO A 194 4.09 -19.22 -16.90
N GLU A 195 4.14 -20.54 -17.11
CA GLU A 195 5.21 -21.15 -17.88
C GLU A 195 5.27 -20.39 -19.21
N ARG A 196 6.42 -19.78 -19.49
CA ARG A 196 6.73 -19.42 -20.87
C ARG A 196 6.71 -20.75 -21.60
N GLN A 197 5.61 -21.06 -22.28
CA GLN A 197 5.63 -22.02 -23.36
C GLN A 197 6.69 -21.50 -24.32
N THR A 198 7.89 -22.06 -24.24
CA THR A 198 8.88 -21.97 -25.30
C THR A 198 8.15 -22.57 -26.51
N PRO A 199 7.76 -21.79 -27.52
CA PRO A 199 7.21 -22.40 -28.72
C PRO A 199 8.36 -23.21 -29.29
N ALA A 200 8.18 -24.52 -29.38
CA ALA A 200 8.97 -25.31 -30.31
C ALA A 200 8.88 -24.59 -31.66
N SER A 201 10.05 -24.33 -32.23
CA SER A 201 10.19 -23.70 -33.53
C SER A 201 9.29 -24.38 -34.55
N ASP A 202 8.30 -23.67 -35.04
CA ASP A 202 8.00 -23.58 -36.47
C ASP A 202 7.10 -22.36 -36.71
N GLY A 203 7.51 -21.56 -37.70
CA GLY A 203 6.96 -20.23 -37.94
C GLY A 203 5.57 -20.27 -38.58
N ALA A 204 4.72 -19.35 -38.12
CA ALA A 204 3.75 -18.60 -38.92
C ALA A 204 3.00 -17.60 -38.01
N ASP A 205 2.94 -16.34 -38.47
CA ASP A 205 2.07 -15.23 -38.07
C ASP A 205 1.28 -15.33 -36.74
N VAL A 206 1.76 -14.63 -35.70
CA VAL A 206 0.99 -14.32 -34.48
C VAL A 206 1.30 -12.89 -34.00
N ASP A 207 0.81 -11.88 -34.73
CA ASP A 207 0.98 -10.46 -34.36
C ASP A 207 -0.35 -9.72 -34.09
N GLY A 208 -1.47 -10.45 -34.01
CA GLY A 208 -2.80 -9.87 -33.72
C GLY A 208 -3.30 -10.11 -32.29
N ALA A 209 -3.21 -11.35 -31.81
CA ALA A 209 -3.91 -11.77 -30.58
C ALA A 209 -3.17 -11.45 -29.26
N ARG A 210 -1.83 -11.30 -29.29
CA ARG A 210 -1.02 -11.05 -28.08
C ARG A 210 -1.22 -9.65 -27.51
N THR A 211 -1.53 -8.68 -28.36
CA THR A 211 -1.74 -7.28 -27.97
C THR A 211 -3.09 -7.10 -27.28
N GLU A 212 -4.11 -7.87 -27.66
CA GLU A 212 -5.46 -7.81 -27.06
C GLU A 212 -5.49 -8.43 -25.66
N THR A 213 -4.97 -9.66 -25.46
CA THR A 213 -5.00 -10.32 -24.14
C THR A 213 -4.12 -9.65 -23.08
N GLN A 214 -3.01 -9.02 -23.48
CA GLN A 214 -2.15 -8.26 -22.56
C GLN A 214 -2.75 -6.89 -22.20
N ALA A 215 -3.49 -6.27 -23.13
CA ALA A 215 -4.28 -5.07 -22.86
C ALA A 215 -5.47 -5.38 -21.95
N ASP A 216 -6.13 -6.54 -22.14
CA ASP A 216 -7.26 -7.00 -21.32
C ASP A 216 -6.88 -7.17 -19.85
N MET A 217 -5.74 -7.83 -19.58
CA MET A 217 -5.20 -7.96 -18.22
C MET A 217 -4.79 -6.62 -17.61
N GLY A 218 -4.28 -5.68 -18.42
CA GLY A 218 -3.92 -4.33 -17.97
C GLY A 218 -5.13 -3.54 -17.44
N VAL A 219 -6.26 -3.58 -18.15
CA VAL A 219 -7.50 -2.89 -17.75
C VAL A 219 -8.05 -3.43 -16.43
N VAL A 220 -8.05 -4.75 -16.24
CA VAL A 220 -8.52 -5.37 -14.99
C VAL A 220 -7.60 -5.05 -13.82
N HIS A 221 -6.28 -5.02 -14.04
CA HIS A 221 -5.32 -4.60 -13.02
C HIS A 221 -5.50 -3.13 -12.61
N ASP A 222 -5.69 -2.23 -13.57
CA ASP A 222 -5.95 -0.81 -13.32
C ASP A 222 -7.28 -0.62 -12.57
N ALA A 223 -8.30 -1.41 -12.91
CA ALA A 223 -9.57 -1.44 -12.21
C ALA A 223 -9.42 -1.85 -10.73
N ILE A 224 -8.69 -2.93 -10.47
CA ILE A 224 -8.38 -3.39 -9.10
C ILE A 224 -7.61 -2.32 -8.30
N ALA A 225 -6.71 -1.59 -8.96
CA ALA A 225 -5.96 -0.50 -8.34
C ALA A 225 -6.87 0.68 -7.94
N VAL A 226 -7.80 1.08 -8.81
CA VAL A 226 -8.80 2.12 -8.50
C VAL A 226 -9.64 1.71 -7.29
N LEU A 227 -10.16 0.48 -7.28
CA LEU A 227 -11.00 -0.02 -6.19
C LEU A 227 -10.23 -0.08 -4.88
N SER A 228 -8.99 -0.55 -4.91
CA SER A 228 -8.13 -0.60 -3.71
C SER A 228 -7.87 0.79 -3.14
N ARG A 229 -7.70 1.82 -3.98
CA ARG A 229 -7.57 3.21 -3.52
C ARG A 229 -8.84 3.76 -2.87
N VAL A 230 -10.02 3.35 -3.33
CA VAL A 230 -11.29 3.73 -2.68
C VAL A 230 -11.42 3.09 -1.30
N LEU A 231 -10.97 1.85 -1.12
CA LEU A 231 -10.97 1.17 0.18
C LEU A 231 -10.08 1.87 1.22
N SER A 232 -9.07 2.63 0.77
CA SER A 232 -8.20 3.41 1.65
C SER A 232 -8.69 4.85 1.90
N VAL A 233 -9.85 5.24 1.37
CA VAL A 233 -10.45 6.56 1.67
C VAL A 233 -11.00 6.55 3.09
N THR A 234 -10.73 7.60 3.85
CA THR A 234 -11.26 7.78 5.21
C THR A 234 -12.04 9.08 5.30
N HIS A 235 -13.13 9.08 6.08
CA HIS A 235 -13.83 10.31 6.42
C HIS A 235 -13.17 10.95 7.65
N LEU A 236 -12.78 12.23 7.56
CA LEU A 236 -11.98 12.93 8.57
C LEU A 236 -12.73 13.15 9.88
N ASP A 237 -14.03 13.43 9.80
CA ASP A 237 -14.82 13.83 10.98
C ASP A 237 -15.66 12.69 11.56
N ASP A 238 -15.84 11.59 10.81
CA ASP A 238 -16.76 10.51 11.18
C ASP A 238 -16.27 9.18 10.57
N PRO A 239 -15.50 8.37 11.33
CA PRO A 239 -15.03 7.07 10.88
C PRO A 239 -16.16 6.09 10.51
N ALA A 240 -17.38 6.31 11.01
CA ALA A 240 -18.55 5.49 10.73
C ALA A 240 -19.46 6.10 9.64
N PHE A 241 -18.94 7.03 8.84
CA PHE A 241 -19.70 7.72 7.80
C PHE A 241 -20.28 6.73 6.77
N ARG A 242 -21.57 6.41 6.97
CA ARG A 242 -22.27 5.33 6.28
C ARG A 242 -22.21 5.39 4.75
N PRO A 243 -22.35 6.56 4.08
CA PRO A 243 -22.25 6.61 2.62
C PRO A 243 -20.89 6.17 2.07
N LEU A 244 -19.80 6.44 2.80
CA LEU A 244 -18.47 5.97 2.41
C LEU A 244 -18.31 4.47 2.65
N LEU A 245 -18.80 3.95 3.79
CA LEU A 245 -18.78 2.52 4.09
C LEU A 245 -19.58 1.71 3.05
N GLU A 246 -20.75 2.19 2.63
CA GLU A 246 -21.56 1.57 1.57
C GLU A 246 -20.85 1.60 0.21
N CYS A 247 -20.16 2.70 -0.12
CA CYS A 247 -19.30 2.78 -1.31
C CYS A 247 -18.15 1.76 -1.25
N GLN A 248 -17.49 1.64 -0.10
CA GLN A 248 -16.37 0.71 0.10
C GLN A 248 -16.82 -0.76 0.09
N ALA A 249 -18.00 -1.07 0.61
CA ALA A 249 -18.59 -2.40 0.48
C ALA A 249 -18.78 -2.77 -1.01
N LYS A 250 -19.39 -1.88 -1.80
CA LYS A 250 -19.56 -2.09 -3.26
C LYS A 250 -18.20 -2.22 -3.98
N ALA A 251 -17.20 -1.43 -3.60
CA ALA A 251 -15.85 -1.55 -4.15
C ALA A 251 -15.20 -2.89 -3.80
N THR A 252 -15.42 -3.40 -2.60
CA THR A 252 -14.92 -4.72 -2.16
C THR A 252 -15.54 -5.83 -2.99
N ASP A 253 -16.86 -5.79 -3.18
CA ASP A 253 -17.60 -6.78 -3.98
C ASP A 253 -17.14 -6.78 -5.44
N LEU A 254 -17.00 -5.60 -6.04
CA LEU A 254 -16.52 -5.47 -7.42
C LEU A 254 -15.07 -5.94 -7.55
N ARG A 255 -14.20 -5.63 -6.60
CA ARG A 255 -12.80 -6.09 -6.62
C ARG A 255 -12.71 -7.60 -6.54
N LEU A 256 -13.57 -8.23 -5.72
CA LEU A 256 -13.65 -9.69 -5.62
C LEU A 256 -14.17 -10.31 -6.92
N ALA A 257 -15.19 -9.72 -7.53
CA ALA A 257 -15.73 -10.17 -8.82
C ALA A 257 -14.68 -10.10 -9.94
N LEU A 258 -13.93 -9.00 -10.02
CA LEU A 258 -12.83 -8.84 -10.98
C LEU A 258 -11.70 -9.82 -10.73
N SER A 259 -11.36 -10.09 -9.46
CA SER A 259 -10.32 -11.07 -9.13
C SER A 259 -10.71 -12.49 -9.58
N ARG A 260 -11.98 -12.89 -9.40
CA ARG A 260 -12.48 -14.19 -9.87
C ARG A 260 -12.52 -14.30 -11.39
N ALA A 261 -12.83 -13.21 -12.10
CA ALA A 261 -12.85 -13.20 -13.56
C ALA A 261 -11.45 -13.45 -14.16
N ILE A 262 -10.38 -13.05 -13.45
CA ILE A 262 -8.99 -13.36 -13.83
C ILE A 262 -8.72 -14.87 -13.70
N ASP A 263 -9.25 -15.51 -12.65
CA ASP A 263 -8.98 -16.91 -12.33
C ASP A 263 -9.79 -17.90 -13.23
N GLU A 264 -10.99 -17.52 -13.66
CA GLU A 264 -11.93 -18.42 -14.37
C GLU A 264 -11.87 -18.34 -15.91
N ASP A 265 -10.86 -17.70 -16.52
CA ASP A 265 -10.75 -17.45 -17.98
C ASP A 265 -12.01 -16.79 -18.59
N HIS A 266 -12.78 -16.08 -17.76
CA HIS A 266 -13.96 -15.36 -18.15
C HIS A 266 -13.57 -13.94 -18.55
N ALA A 267 -13.47 -13.70 -19.86
CA ALA A 267 -13.30 -12.36 -20.41
C ALA A 267 -14.56 -11.51 -20.12
N LEU A 268 -14.55 -10.75 -19.02
CA LEU A 268 -15.39 -9.57 -18.92
C LEU A 268 -14.94 -8.60 -20.01
N SER A 269 -15.88 -8.08 -20.81
CA SER A 269 -15.48 -7.08 -21.82
C SER A 269 -14.84 -5.88 -21.14
N MET A 270 -13.72 -5.37 -21.70
CA MET A 270 -13.03 -4.19 -21.17
C MET A 270 -14.00 -3.05 -20.84
N GLN A 271 -14.93 -2.79 -21.76
CA GLN A 271 -15.93 -1.74 -21.61
C GLN A 271 -16.83 -1.93 -20.38
N ARG A 272 -17.19 -3.18 -20.02
CA ARG A 272 -17.96 -3.46 -18.80
C ARG A 272 -17.14 -3.22 -17.54
N VAL A 273 -15.84 -3.54 -17.57
CA VAL A 273 -14.93 -3.31 -16.44
C VAL A 273 -14.74 -1.80 -16.24
N GLU A 274 -14.46 -1.06 -17.32
CA GLU A 274 -14.32 0.39 -17.28
C GLU A 274 -15.60 1.08 -16.78
N ASP A 275 -16.76 0.71 -17.33
CA ASP A 275 -18.06 1.27 -16.92
C ASP A 275 -18.36 0.99 -15.43
N ALA A 276 -18.05 -0.22 -14.95
CA ALA A 276 -18.26 -0.60 -13.56
C ALA A 276 -17.34 0.16 -12.59
N VAL A 277 -16.11 0.46 -13.02
CA VAL A 277 -15.10 1.12 -12.19
C VAL A 277 -15.19 2.65 -12.28
N ARG A 278 -15.76 3.19 -13.35
CA ARG A 278 -15.82 4.62 -13.63
C ARG A 278 -16.29 5.48 -12.45
N PRO A 279 -17.39 5.15 -11.73
CA PRO A 279 -17.84 5.96 -10.61
C PRO A 279 -16.82 6.04 -9.46
N TYR A 280 -16.04 4.98 -9.25
CA TYR A 280 -14.99 4.92 -8.23
C TYR A 280 -13.78 5.80 -8.60
N ALA A 281 -13.39 5.77 -9.88
CA ALA A 281 -12.34 6.64 -10.39
C ALA A 281 -12.74 8.12 -10.27
N ASP A 282 -13.99 8.44 -10.59
CA ASP A 282 -14.54 9.79 -10.50
C ASP A 282 -14.62 10.27 -9.03
N LEU A 283 -14.98 9.38 -8.09
CA LEU A 283 -14.93 9.67 -6.65
C LEU A 283 -13.50 10.00 -6.18
N LEU A 284 -12.50 9.22 -6.60
CA LEU A 284 -11.10 9.50 -6.27
C LEU A 284 -10.68 10.86 -6.83
N ALA A 285 -11.07 11.21 -8.05
CA ALA A 285 -10.76 12.52 -8.64
C ALA A 285 -11.35 13.66 -7.80
N LEU A 286 -12.63 13.55 -7.36
CA LEU A 286 -13.25 14.54 -6.47
C LEU A 286 -12.49 14.70 -5.14
N VAL A 287 -12.00 13.59 -4.58
CA VAL A 287 -11.29 13.59 -3.29
C VAL A 287 -9.84 14.06 -3.41
N THR A 288 -9.12 13.71 -4.49
CA THR A 288 -7.67 13.97 -4.62
C THR A 288 -7.33 15.22 -5.41
N GLU A 289 -8.14 15.61 -6.39
CA GLU A 289 -7.83 16.70 -7.33
C GLU A 289 -8.69 17.96 -7.10
N ARG A 290 -9.36 18.04 -5.93
CA ARG A 290 -10.33 19.08 -5.59
C ARG A 290 -9.88 20.51 -5.88
N GLU A 291 -8.62 20.83 -5.60
CA GLU A 291 -8.08 22.18 -5.76
C GLU A 291 -7.67 22.54 -7.20
N SER A 292 -7.64 21.54 -8.10
CA SER A 292 -7.18 21.67 -9.48
C SER A 292 -8.26 21.41 -10.54
N LEU A 293 -9.46 20.99 -10.13
CA LEU A 293 -10.55 20.68 -11.04
C LEU A 293 -11.25 21.96 -11.54
N GLU A 294 -11.50 22.01 -12.86
CA GLU A 294 -12.33 23.05 -13.48
C GLU A 294 -13.82 22.83 -13.17
N ASP A 295 -14.60 23.90 -13.08
CA ASP A 295 -16.03 23.88 -12.71
C ASP A 295 -16.86 22.90 -13.56
N ARG A 296 -16.61 22.85 -14.87
CA ARG A 296 -17.32 21.94 -15.79
C ARG A 296 -17.01 20.48 -15.47
N ARG A 297 -15.73 20.17 -15.26
CA ARG A 297 -15.28 18.81 -14.93
C ARG A 297 -15.75 18.39 -13.55
N TRP A 298 -15.80 19.32 -12.59
CA TRP A 298 -16.37 19.09 -11.28
C TRP A 298 -17.84 18.66 -11.38
N ALA A 299 -18.68 19.40 -12.12
CA ALA A 299 -20.10 19.06 -12.30
C ALA A 299 -20.34 17.70 -12.97
N GLU A 300 -19.50 17.33 -13.94
CA GLU A 300 -19.53 16.01 -14.57
C GLU A 300 -19.26 14.90 -13.55
N LEU A 301 -18.19 15.03 -12.75
CA LEU A 301 -17.82 14.06 -11.71
C LEU A 301 -18.90 13.97 -10.61
N GLU A 302 -19.45 15.11 -10.16
CA GLU A 302 -20.54 15.12 -9.18
C GLU A 302 -21.75 14.33 -9.66
N THR A 303 -22.10 14.46 -10.95
CA THR A 303 -23.25 13.77 -11.54
C THR A 303 -23.04 12.25 -11.52
N THR A 304 -21.88 11.77 -11.95
CA THR A 304 -21.55 10.33 -11.95
C THR A 304 -21.54 9.77 -10.52
N VAL A 305 -20.85 10.43 -9.60
CA VAL A 305 -20.68 9.96 -8.22
C VAL A 305 -21.99 10.02 -7.44
N ALA A 306 -22.80 11.07 -7.63
CA ALA A 306 -24.13 11.15 -7.03
C ALA A 306 -25.06 10.07 -7.55
N GLY A 307 -24.98 9.71 -8.83
CA GLY A 307 -25.77 8.64 -9.42
C GLY A 307 -25.43 7.26 -8.84
N ALA A 308 -24.14 6.98 -8.58
CA ALA A 308 -23.68 5.67 -8.11
C ALA A 308 -23.73 5.48 -6.58
N PHE A 309 -23.40 6.54 -5.83
CA PHE A 309 -23.19 6.46 -4.37
C PHE A 309 -24.01 7.49 -3.56
N GLY A 310 -24.77 8.34 -4.23
CA GLY A 310 -25.63 9.34 -3.58
C GLY A 310 -24.95 10.68 -3.30
N ARG A 311 -25.77 11.72 -3.14
CA ARG A 311 -25.30 13.13 -2.97
C ARG A 311 -24.59 13.39 -1.65
N GLN A 312 -24.80 12.56 -0.62
CA GLN A 312 -24.14 12.73 0.68
C GLN A 312 -22.63 12.51 0.57
N LEU A 313 -22.19 11.54 -0.23
CA LEU A 313 -20.77 11.28 -0.46
C LEU A 313 -20.10 12.40 -1.26
N VAL A 314 -20.79 12.94 -2.27
CA VAL A 314 -20.35 14.11 -3.04
C VAL A 314 -20.20 15.33 -2.13
N SER A 315 -21.18 15.58 -1.26
CA SER A 315 -21.16 16.69 -0.31
C SER A 315 -20.00 16.56 0.70
N ALA A 316 -19.69 15.34 1.12
CA ALA A 316 -18.54 15.06 1.99
C ALA A 316 -17.21 15.32 1.26
N ALA A 317 -17.07 14.85 0.01
CA ALA A 317 -15.89 15.11 -0.83
C ALA A 317 -15.69 16.61 -1.09
N ALA A 318 -16.75 17.35 -1.43
CA ALA A 318 -16.74 18.79 -1.67
C ALA A 318 -16.24 19.58 -0.44
N ARG A 319 -16.76 19.24 0.74
CA ARG A 319 -16.37 19.87 2.02
C ARG A 319 -14.97 19.46 2.50
N GLY A 320 -14.35 18.46 1.87
CA GLY A 320 -13.07 17.90 2.30
C GLY A 320 -13.18 16.97 3.50
N GLY A 321 -14.40 16.49 3.81
CA GLY A 321 -14.64 15.52 4.86
C GLY A 321 -14.14 14.12 4.49
N SER A 322 -13.77 13.86 3.23
CA SER A 322 -13.17 12.59 2.79
C SER A 322 -11.75 12.83 2.29
N ARG A 323 -10.83 11.95 2.67
CA ARG A 323 -9.42 12.02 2.29
C ARG A 323 -8.93 10.66 1.82
N SER A 324 -8.25 10.65 0.69
CA SER A 324 -7.44 9.52 0.23
C SER A 324 -5.97 9.82 0.58
N PRO A 325 -5.14 8.83 0.93
CA PRO A 325 -3.70 9.03 1.03
C PRO A 325 -3.18 9.67 -0.26
N ALA A 326 -2.43 10.76 -0.12
CA ALA A 326 -2.00 11.57 -1.25
C ALA A 326 -1.09 10.76 -2.19
N ARG A 327 -1.29 10.90 -3.51
CA ARG A 327 -0.26 10.53 -4.49
C ARG A 327 1.05 11.23 -4.09
N PRO A 328 2.15 10.52 -3.80
CA PRO A 328 3.40 11.18 -3.45
C PRO A 328 4.04 11.72 -4.74
N GLY A 329 3.65 12.93 -5.15
CA GLY A 329 4.16 13.60 -6.34
C GLY A 329 3.59 15.01 -6.61
N GLY A 330 2.45 15.37 -5.99
CA GLY A 330 1.93 16.73 -6.10
C GLY A 330 2.66 17.68 -5.16
N ARG A 331 3.61 18.47 -5.68
CA ARG A 331 4.12 19.64 -4.94
C ARG A 331 2.94 20.52 -4.53
N ALA A 332 2.63 20.57 -3.24
CA ALA A 332 1.79 21.61 -2.67
C ALA A 332 2.49 22.96 -2.91
N ARG A 333 2.07 23.69 -3.94
CA ARG A 333 2.41 25.10 -4.09
C ARG A 333 1.71 25.83 -2.96
N ARG A 334 2.37 25.95 -1.80
CA ARG A 334 2.01 26.94 -0.77
C ARG A 334 2.01 28.31 -1.44
N ARG A 335 0.83 28.85 -1.73
CA ARG A 335 0.68 30.27 -2.07
C ARG A 335 1.03 31.06 -0.81
N SER A 336 2.15 31.76 -0.84
CA SER A 336 2.51 32.76 0.16
C SER A 336 1.39 33.79 0.29
N PRO A 337 1.05 34.26 1.50
CA PRO A 337 0.04 35.29 1.66
C PRO A 337 0.51 36.58 0.99
N ALA A 338 -0.33 37.11 0.10
CA ALA A 338 -0.09 38.33 -0.64
C ALA A 338 0.20 39.49 0.34
N ARG A 339 1.35 40.15 0.15
CA ARG A 339 1.67 41.42 0.81
C ARG A 339 0.55 42.43 0.49
N ARG A 340 -0.07 42.97 1.54
CA ARG A 340 -0.99 44.13 1.44
C ARG A 340 -0.28 45.27 0.68
N PRO A 341 -0.93 45.90 -0.32
CA PRO A 341 -0.37 47.09 -0.96
C PRO A 341 -0.40 48.26 0.03
N ARG A 342 0.75 48.94 0.16
CA ARG A 342 0.90 50.18 0.92
C ARG A 342 0.02 51.26 0.27
N ARG A 343 -0.85 51.90 1.08
CA ARG A 343 -1.64 53.07 0.66
C ARG A 343 -0.72 54.19 0.17
N PRO A 344 -1.01 54.86 -0.97
CA PRO A 344 -0.29 56.06 -1.36
C PRO A 344 -0.73 57.24 -0.49
N GLY A 345 0.25 57.98 0.02
CA GLY A 345 0.05 59.17 0.85
C GLY A 345 -0.69 60.27 0.10
N ARG A 346 -1.73 60.82 0.73
CA ARG A 346 -2.38 62.05 0.30
C ARG A 346 -1.38 63.19 0.39
N ARG A 347 -1.01 63.76 -0.77
CA ARG A 347 -0.49 65.13 -0.86
C ARG A 347 -1.68 66.08 -0.77
N SER A 348 -1.66 66.98 0.20
CA SER A 348 -2.51 68.17 0.22
C SER A 348 -1.86 69.24 -0.67
N PRO A 349 -2.61 69.98 -1.50
CA PRO A 349 -2.16 71.26 -2.02
C PRO A 349 -2.79 72.42 -1.24
N SER A 350 -1.99 73.45 -1.02
CA SER A 350 -2.43 74.84 -0.84
C SER A 350 -2.90 75.44 -2.16
#